data_AF-A0A914QCG2-F1
#
_entry.id   AF-A0A914QCG2-F1
#
_cell.length_a   1.000
_cell.length_b   1.000
_cell.length_c   1.000
_cell.angle_alpha   90.00
_cell.angle_beta   90.00
_cell.angle_gamma   90.00
#
_symmetry.space_group_name_H-M   'P 1'
#
loop_
_entity.id
_entity.type
_entity.pdbx_description
1 polymer ?
#
loop_
_entity_poly.entity_id
_entity_poly.type
_entity_poly.pdbx_seq_one_letter_code
_entity_poly.pdbx_strand_id
1 'polypeptide(L)'
;MKPNPEPKIVKLYHKLFEQEDVDVAKTDEFFLLRPHLQHLGSLFNSFTDEETLQKKKPVIQALVSSILRILEGEQGLKLFNACQTLGVITYFIAKKIESISQAQCFFLPGTPEDFAKIFSQRCKDIIIGDSSLTLKNCFLNTLLTIWSSFPKCKNNPLMFAFANDDIFDALVTVFSFPDLKPIEEPAVTIFVVLLRMVEESKQNRFKKRLSELEDNIGIIGIRNFLNEQFTKGIESFSKHYFAENNSMLSLVTSKVAYSSLISHPHFFNLLGF
;
A
#
# COMPACT_ATOMS: atom_id res chain seq x y z
N MET A 1 40.46 12.63 0.18
CA MET A 1 39.13 12.56 -0.46
C MET A 1 38.34 13.78 -0.04
N LYS A 2 37.84 14.61 -0.96
CA LYS A 2 36.87 15.65 -0.61
C LYS A 2 35.57 14.95 -0.19
N PRO A 3 34.92 15.32 0.92
CA PRO A 3 33.62 14.77 1.26
C PRO A 3 32.66 15.09 0.11
N ASN A 4 31.89 14.08 -0.31
CA ASN A 4 30.87 14.27 -1.34
C ASN A 4 29.87 15.32 -0.83
N PRO A 5 29.50 16.34 -1.63
CA PRO A 5 28.59 17.36 -1.16
C PRO A 5 27.24 16.74 -0.81
N GLU A 6 26.74 17.08 0.38
CA GLU A 6 25.45 16.61 0.88
C GLU A 6 24.32 16.98 -0.12
N PRO A 7 23.45 16.02 -0.51
CA PRO A 7 22.37 16.26 -1.45
C PRO A 7 21.45 17.39 -1.00
N LYS A 8 21.00 18.25 -1.92
CA LYS A 8 20.15 19.41 -1.58
C LYS A 8 18.86 19.00 -0.86
N ILE A 9 18.26 17.89 -1.25
CA ILE A 9 17.04 17.36 -0.61
C ILE A 9 17.26 17.03 0.88
N VAL A 10 18.46 16.55 1.24
CA VAL A 10 18.83 16.27 2.64
C VAL A 10 18.84 17.56 3.45
N LYS A 11 19.41 18.64 2.90
CA LYS A 11 19.38 19.97 3.53
C LYS A 11 17.95 20.50 3.72
N LEU A 12 17.05 20.24 2.77
CA LEU A 12 15.65 20.60 2.90
C LEU A 12 14.96 19.77 4.00
N TYR A 13 15.29 18.49 4.14
CA TYR A 13 14.79 17.69 5.27
C TYR A 13 15.29 18.23 6.62
N HIS A 14 16.55 18.64 6.74
CA HIS A 14 17.05 19.27 7.97
C HIS A 14 16.31 20.57 8.29
N LYS A 15 16.10 21.45 7.31
CA LYS A 15 15.28 22.66 7.52
C LYS A 15 13.86 22.31 7.97
N LEU A 16 13.24 21.34 7.31
CA LEU A 16 11.86 20.95 7.59
C LEU A 16 11.71 20.32 8.98
N PHE A 17 12.56 19.38 9.36
CA PHE A 17 12.40 18.59 10.58
C PHE A 17 13.19 19.12 11.78
N GLU A 18 14.34 19.75 11.60
CA GLU A 18 15.16 20.27 12.71
C GLU A 18 14.86 21.74 12.99
N GLN A 19 14.73 22.55 11.94
CA GLN A 19 14.39 23.97 12.05
C GLN A 19 12.88 24.22 12.06
N GLU A 20 12.09 23.16 11.87
CA GLU A 20 10.62 23.18 11.85
C GLU A 20 10.04 24.17 10.83
N ASP A 21 10.80 24.46 9.77
CA ASP A 21 10.41 25.34 8.67
C ASP A 21 9.46 24.61 7.72
N VAL A 22 8.17 24.69 8.03
CA VAL A 22 7.08 24.04 7.27
C VAL A 22 6.91 24.60 5.85
N ASP A 23 7.40 25.81 5.58
CA ASP A 23 7.25 26.44 4.27
C ASP A 23 8.17 25.79 3.23
N VAL A 24 9.26 25.14 3.67
CA VAL A 24 10.14 24.33 2.81
C VAL A 24 9.35 23.24 2.07
N ALA A 25 8.40 22.57 2.73
CA ALA A 25 7.58 21.53 2.11
C ALA A 25 6.63 22.08 1.03
N LYS A 26 6.29 23.37 1.10
CA LYS A 26 5.39 24.04 0.14
C LYS A 26 6.12 24.53 -1.11
N THR A 27 7.45 24.57 -1.08
CA THR A 27 8.25 25.04 -2.22
C THR A 27 8.15 24.08 -3.39
N ASP A 28 8.04 24.61 -4.61
CA ASP A 28 8.00 23.82 -5.84
C ASP A 28 9.24 22.94 -6.02
N GLU A 29 10.37 23.40 -5.50
CA GLU A 29 11.65 22.68 -5.58
C GLU A 29 11.65 21.36 -4.81
N PHE A 30 10.94 21.27 -3.68
CA PHE A 30 11.03 20.13 -2.77
C PHE A 30 10.74 18.80 -3.47
N PHE A 31 9.66 18.75 -4.27
CA PHE A 31 9.22 17.54 -4.97
C PHE A 31 9.81 17.41 -6.38
N LEU A 32 10.50 18.42 -6.89
CA LEU A 32 11.31 18.29 -8.11
C LEU A 32 12.59 17.48 -7.84
N LEU A 33 13.12 17.55 -6.61
CA LEU A 33 14.28 16.79 -6.20
C LEU A 33 13.91 15.33 -5.90
N ARG A 34 14.74 14.40 -6.35
CA ARG A 34 14.58 12.98 -6.03
C ARG A 34 14.68 12.79 -4.51
N PRO A 35 13.69 12.14 -3.87
CA PRO A 35 13.70 11.96 -2.43
C PRO A 35 14.84 11.03 -1.98
N HIS A 36 15.50 11.40 -0.89
CA HIS A 36 16.55 10.57 -0.29
C HIS A 36 15.93 9.66 0.79
N LEU A 37 15.24 8.59 0.35
CA LEU A 37 14.39 7.75 1.18
C LEU A 37 15.08 7.19 2.43
N GLN A 38 16.34 6.79 2.32
CA GLN A 38 17.12 6.28 3.47
C GLN A 38 17.35 7.33 4.55
N HIS A 39 17.60 8.58 4.14
CA HIS A 39 17.87 9.67 5.08
C HIS A 39 16.56 10.12 5.73
N LEU A 40 15.50 10.27 4.94
CA LEU A 40 14.16 10.53 5.47
C LEU A 40 13.76 9.45 6.49
N GLY A 41 14.00 8.17 6.19
CA GLY A 41 13.77 7.08 7.12
C GLY A 41 14.62 7.16 8.40
N SER A 42 15.88 7.59 8.31
CA SER A 42 16.71 7.81 9.50
C SER A 42 16.19 8.93 10.41
N LEU A 43 15.65 10.01 9.83
CA LEU A 43 14.99 11.09 10.58
C LEU A 43 13.77 10.54 11.34
N PHE A 44 12.89 9.80 10.67
CA PHE A 44 11.74 9.20 11.35
C PHE A 44 12.12 8.17 12.42
N ASN A 45 13.18 7.38 12.19
CA ASN A 45 13.67 6.44 13.21
C ASN A 45 14.18 7.17 14.46
N SER A 46 14.75 8.38 14.30
CA SER A 46 15.25 9.21 15.41
C SER A 46 14.13 9.74 16.33
N PHE A 47 12.87 9.73 15.88
CA PHE A 47 11.72 10.08 16.73
C PHE A 47 11.39 8.90 17.64
N THR A 48 12.10 8.78 18.76
CA THR A 48 12.09 7.59 19.62
C THR A 48 10.88 7.49 20.54
N ASP A 49 10.31 8.61 20.95
CA ASP A 49 9.27 8.71 21.97
C ASP A 49 8.03 9.47 21.45
N GLU A 50 6.91 9.29 22.15
CA GLU A 50 5.62 9.90 21.80
C GLU A 50 5.68 11.43 21.83
N GLU A 51 6.39 12.03 22.79
CA GLU A 51 6.48 13.49 22.92
C GLU A 51 7.19 14.10 21.71
N THR A 52 8.33 13.54 21.31
CA THR A 52 9.08 13.95 20.12
C THR A 52 8.23 13.80 18.87
N LEU A 53 7.52 12.69 18.74
CA LEU A 53 6.65 12.45 17.58
C LEU A 53 5.48 13.45 17.53
N GLN A 54 4.87 13.78 18.67
CA GLN A 54 3.83 14.81 18.75
C GLN A 54 4.36 16.21 18.42
N LYS A 55 5.59 16.56 18.83
CA LYS A 55 6.24 17.82 18.44
C LYS A 55 6.45 17.91 16.93
N LYS A 56 6.79 16.80 16.26
CA LYS A 56 6.96 16.75 14.80
C LYS A 56 5.64 16.63 14.03
N LYS A 57 4.50 16.48 14.71
CA LYS A 57 3.18 16.35 14.08
C LYS A 57 2.84 17.47 13.08
N PRO A 58 3.00 18.77 13.43
CA PRO A 58 2.65 19.85 12.50
C PRO A 58 3.51 19.83 11.23
N VAL A 59 4.80 19.51 11.37
CA VAL A 59 5.73 19.38 10.24
C VAL A 59 5.32 18.24 9.31
N ILE A 60 5.00 17.07 9.88
CA ILE A 60 4.53 15.92 9.11
C ILE A 60 3.21 16.25 8.40
N GLN A 61 2.26 16.89 9.09
CA GLN A 61 0.98 17.30 8.50
C GLN A 61 1.16 18.31 7.37
N ALA A 62 2.08 19.27 7.49
CA ALA A 62 2.40 20.22 6.43
C ALA A 62 3.01 19.53 5.19
N LEU A 63 3.87 18.53 5.42
CA LEU A 63 4.45 17.72 4.36
C LEU A 63 3.37 16.89 3.64
N VAL A 64 2.50 16.20 4.39
CA VAL A 64 1.37 15.44 3.82
C VAL A 64 0.40 16.36 3.09
N SER A 65 0.10 17.56 3.61
CA SER A 65 -0.74 18.55 2.93
C SER A 65 -0.15 18.97 1.57
N SER A 66 1.17 19.17 1.53
CA SER A 66 1.86 19.53 0.29
C SER A 66 1.83 18.39 -0.73
N ILE A 67 1.92 17.14 -0.27
CA ILE A 67 1.75 15.94 -1.10
C ILE A 67 0.32 15.86 -1.65
N LEU A 68 -0.70 16.10 -0.83
CA LEU A 68 -2.10 16.09 -1.28
C LEU A 68 -2.34 17.13 -2.38
N ARG A 69 -1.80 18.35 -2.23
CA ARG A 69 -1.86 19.38 -3.28
C ARG A 69 -1.22 18.92 -4.60
N ILE A 70 -0.13 18.16 -4.54
CA ILE A 70 0.51 17.57 -5.73
C ILE A 70 -0.37 16.49 -6.35
N LEU A 71 -0.99 15.65 -5.52
CA LEU A 71 -1.92 14.61 -5.98
C LEU A 71 -3.11 15.19 -6.74
N GLU A 72 -3.59 16.38 -6.38
CA GLU A 72 -4.75 17.01 -7.03
C GLU A 72 -4.50 17.50 -8.47
N GLY A 73 -3.26 17.79 -8.88
CA GLY A 73 -3.04 18.44 -10.18
C GLY A 73 -1.70 18.24 -10.87
N GLU A 74 -0.68 17.71 -10.19
CA GLU A 74 0.67 17.61 -10.75
C GLU A 74 0.91 16.25 -11.40
N GLN A 75 1.80 16.22 -12.40
CA GLN A 75 2.11 15.03 -13.19
C GLN A 75 3.60 14.67 -13.15
N GLY A 76 3.94 13.50 -13.67
CA GLY A 76 5.33 13.11 -13.91
C GLY A 76 6.19 13.05 -12.64
N LEU A 77 7.35 13.70 -12.68
CA LEU A 77 8.38 13.57 -11.64
C LEU A 77 7.93 14.07 -10.27
N LYS A 78 7.25 15.22 -10.18
CA LYS A 78 6.77 15.77 -8.90
C LYS A 78 5.82 14.80 -8.20
N LEU A 79 4.85 14.29 -8.96
CA LEU A 79 3.90 13.31 -8.48
C LEU A 79 4.58 12.01 -8.04
N PHE A 80 5.52 11.50 -8.84
CA PHE A 80 6.29 10.31 -8.49
C PHE A 80 7.06 10.48 -7.17
N ASN A 81 7.80 11.58 -7.03
CA ASN A 81 8.58 11.88 -5.82
C ASN A 81 7.68 12.09 -4.60
N ALA A 82 6.51 12.71 -4.77
CA ALA A 82 5.51 12.89 -3.72
C ALA A 82 4.96 11.54 -3.24
N CYS A 83 4.65 10.61 -4.16
CA CYS A 83 4.21 9.26 -3.81
C CYS A 83 5.27 8.49 -3.01
N GLN A 84 6.53 8.52 -3.47
CA GLN A 84 7.64 7.88 -2.75
C GLN A 84 7.82 8.46 -1.34
N THR A 85 7.72 9.78 -1.22
CA THR A 85 7.82 10.48 0.07
C THR A 85 6.67 10.08 1.00
N LEU A 86 5.44 10.03 0.50
CA LEU A 86 4.27 9.60 1.27
C LEU A 86 4.38 8.15 1.74
N GLY A 87 4.83 7.24 0.87
CA GLY A 87 5.04 5.83 1.23
C GLY A 87 6.02 5.68 2.39
N VAL A 88 7.14 6.40 2.35
CA VAL A 88 8.13 6.39 3.45
C VAL A 88 7.55 6.95 4.75
N ILE A 89 6.90 8.13 4.69
CA ILE A 89 6.26 8.75 5.87
C ILE A 89 5.27 7.76 6.50
N THR A 90 4.41 7.16 5.68
CA THR A 90 3.36 6.27 6.12
C THR A 90 3.93 5.00 6.76
N TYR A 91 4.91 4.36 6.11
CA TYR A 91 5.60 3.18 6.64
C TYR A 91 6.22 3.45 8.02
N PHE A 92 6.95 4.55 8.17
CA PHE A 92 7.62 4.84 9.43
C PHE A 92 6.66 5.26 10.54
N ILE A 93 5.60 6.00 10.21
CA ILE A 93 4.54 6.31 11.18
C ILE A 93 3.86 5.01 11.65
N ALA A 94 3.51 4.10 10.73
CA ALA A 94 2.92 2.81 11.07
C ALA A 94 3.79 2.02 12.05
N LYS A 95 5.10 1.96 11.79
CA LYS A 95 6.06 1.31 12.69
C LYS A 95 6.09 1.93 14.10
N LYS A 96 5.76 3.22 14.23
CA LYS A 96 5.69 3.92 15.51
C LYS A 96 4.34 3.73 16.22
N ILE A 97 3.25 3.56 15.46
CA ILE A 97 1.90 3.25 15.99
C ILE A 97 1.86 1.90 16.73
N GLU A 98 2.68 0.93 16.31
CA GLU A 98 2.79 -0.34 17.06
C GLU A 98 3.40 -0.15 18.45
N SER A 99 4.25 0.87 18.62
CA SER A 99 4.98 1.16 19.88
C SER A 99 4.34 2.23 20.75
N ILE A 100 3.48 3.09 20.18
CA ILE A 100 2.92 4.31 20.82
C ILE A 100 1.40 4.22 20.74
N SER A 101 0.69 4.65 21.79
CA SER A 101 -0.76 4.45 21.93
C SER A 101 -1.55 4.80 20.64
N GLN A 102 -2.41 3.87 20.20
CA GLN A 102 -2.96 3.82 18.83
C GLN A 102 -3.96 4.95 18.47
N ALA A 103 -4.37 5.80 19.42
CA ALA A 103 -5.56 6.63 19.27
C ALA A 103 -5.34 8.00 18.61
N GLN A 104 -4.11 8.52 18.54
CA GLN A 104 -3.85 9.91 18.12
C GLN A 104 -3.00 10.07 16.85
N CYS A 105 -2.58 8.94 16.26
CA CYS A 105 -1.43 8.86 15.36
C CYS A 105 -1.73 9.03 13.87
N PHE A 106 -2.90 9.53 13.50
CA PHE A 106 -3.12 9.89 12.11
C PHE A 106 -2.62 11.31 11.84
N PHE A 107 -1.40 11.39 11.28
CA PHE A 107 -0.75 12.62 10.83
C PHE A 107 -1.33 13.11 9.50
N LEU A 108 -2.63 12.85 9.27
CA LEU A 108 -3.32 13.44 8.15
C LEU A 108 -3.67 14.89 8.47
N PRO A 109 -3.60 15.77 7.45
CA PRO A 109 -4.35 17.00 7.47
C PRO A 109 -5.83 16.69 7.22
N GLY A 110 -6.72 17.26 8.03
CA GLY A 110 -8.17 17.12 7.84
C GLY A 110 -8.73 15.75 8.22
N THR A 111 -9.80 15.34 7.53
CA THR A 111 -10.51 14.08 7.81
C THR A 111 -9.93 12.91 7.00
N PRO A 112 -10.02 11.66 7.50
CA PRO A 112 -9.69 10.46 6.74
C PRO A 112 -10.42 10.38 5.39
N GLU A 113 -11.68 10.84 5.35
CA GLU A 113 -12.53 10.85 4.18
C GLU A 113 -12.01 11.80 3.09
N ASP A 114 -11.56 13.00 3.46
CA ASP A 114 -10.99 13.98 2.51
C ASP A 114 -9.72 13.42 1.86
N PHE A 115 -8.84 12.83 2.67
CA PHE A 115 -7.62 12.19 2.19
C PHE A 115 -7.93 11.05 1.22
N ALA A 116 -8.84 10.14 1.61
CA ALA A 116 -9.22 9.02 0.77
C ALA A 116 -9.86 9.48 -0.54
N LYS A 117 -10.70 10.53 -0.50
CA LYS A 117 -11.32 11.08 -1.70
C LYS A 117 -10.29 11.58 -2.71
N ILE A 118 -9.35 12.44 -2.29
CA ILE A 118 -8.29 12.96 -3.16
C ILE A 118 -7.48 11.80 -3.75
N PHE A 119 -7.10 10.86 -2.89
CA PHE A 119 -6.23 9.75 -3.29
C PHE A 119 -6.94 8.74 -4.20
N SER A 120 -8.23 8.47 -3.99
CA SER A 120 -9.04 7.59 -4.84
C SER A 120 -9.33 8.18 -6.21
N GLN A 121 -9.69 9.46 -6.28
CA GLN A 121 -9.83 10.16 -7.55
C GLN A 121 -8.52 10.11 -8.33
N ARG A 122 -7.40 10.37 -7.63
CA ARG A 122 -6.10 10.35 -8.27
C ARG A 122 -5.65 8.94 -8.70
N CYS A 123 -6.04 7.90 -7.98
CA CYS A 123 -5.79 6.51 -8.35
C CYS A 123 -6.37 6.20 -9.73
N LYS A 124 -7.63 6.58 -9.95
CA LYS A 124 -8.31 6.37 -11.22
C LYS A 124 -7.58 7.06 -12.37
N ASP A 125 -7.23 8.33 -12.20
CA ASP A 125 -6.50 9.10 -13.23
C ASP A 125 -5.15 8.48 -13.57
N ILE A 126 -4.40 8.03 -12.56
CA ILE A 126 -3.06 7.46 -12.75
C ILE A 126 -3.15 6.08 -13.39
N ILE A 127 -4.03 5.20 -12.90
CA ILE A 127 -4.09 3.80 -13.33
C ILE A 127 -4.75 3.66 -14.70
N ILE A 128 -5.85 4.38 -14.94
CA ILE A 128 -6.58 4.32 -16.21
C ILE A 128 -5.93 5.23 -17.26
N GLY A 129 -5.35 6.36 -16.86
CA GLY A 129 -4.70 7.29 -17.78
C GLY A 129 -3.33 6.85 -18.29
N ASP A 130 -2.68 7.75 -19.02
CA ASP A 130 -1.41 7.54 -19.74
C ASP A 130 -0.15 7.66 -18.86
N SER A 131 -0.28 7.43 -17.55
CA SER A 131 0.87 7.46 -16.65
C SER A 131 1.86 6.34 -16.96
N SER A 132 3.14 6.55 -16.67
CA SER A 132 4.15 5.49 -16.84
C SER A 132 3.88 4.33 -15.89
N LEU A 133 4.24 3.11 -16.32
CA LEU A 133 4.09 1.90 -15.50
C LEU A 133 4.81 2.01 -14.15
N THR A 134 5.97 2.69 -14.14
CA THR A 134 6.73 2.99 -12.92
C THR A 134 5.95 3.86 -11.95
N LEU A 135 5.24 4.89 -12.44
CA LEU A 135 4.39 5.73 -11.61
C LEU A 135 3.17 4.96 -11.11
N LYS A 136 2.49 4.20 -11.99
CA LYS A 136 1.36 3.34 -11.60
C LYS A 136 1.77 2.37 -10.48
N ASN A 137 2.92 1.71 -10.63
CA ASN A 137 3.47 0.80 -9.62
C ASN A 137 3.77 1.52 -8.29
N CYS A 138 4.44 2.67 -8.35
CA CYS A 138 4.76 3.45 -7.16
C CYS A 138 3.50 3.89 -6.42
N PHE A 139 2.47 4.30 -7.16
CA PHE A 139 1.20 4.74 -6.60
C PHE A 139 0.48 3.59 -5.89
N LEU A 140 0.35 2.42 -6.53
CA LEU A 140 -0.28 1.24 -5.91
C LEU A 140 0.49 0.76 -4.67
N ASN A 141 1.83 0.74 -4.71
CA ASN A 141 2.61 0.39 -3.52
C ASN A 141 2.45 1.40 -2.38
N THR A 142 2.28 2.68 -2.71
CA THR A 142 1.98 3.72 -1.71
C THR A 142 0.60 3.48 -1.08
N LEU A 143 -0.42 3.18 -1.89
CA LEU A 143 -1.76 2.83 -1.42
C LEU A 143 -1.73 1.60 -0.50
N LEU A 144 -1.04 0.54 -0.93
CA LEU A 144 -0.87 -0.68 -0.15
C LEU A 144 -0.19 -0.40 1.19
N THR A 145 0.84 0.45 1.21
CA THR A 145 1.53 0.87 2.43
C THR A 145 0.58 1.60 3.39
N ILE A 146 -0.25 2.52 2.88
CA ILE A 146 -1.27 3.23 3.68
C ILE A 146 -2.26 2.25 4.30
N TRP A 147 -2.66 1.22 3.57
CA TRP A 147 -3.62 0.23 4.06
C TRP A 147 -3.01 -0.73 5.08
N SER A 148 -1.78 -1.18 4.84
CA SER A 148 -1.05 -2.07 5.75
C SER A 148 -0.52 -1.37 7.00
N SER A 149 -0.71 -0.06 7.13
CA SER A 149 -0.19 0.73 8.26
C SER A 149 -0.86 0.43 9.60
N PHE A 150 -1.92 -0.37 9.61
CA PHE A 150 -2.63 -0.76 10.82
C PHE A 150 -2.64 -2.29 10.95
N PRO A 151 -2.19 -2.83 12.09
CA PRO A 151 -2.11 -4.28 12.30
C PRO A 151 -3.46 -5.00 12.18
N LYS A 152 -4.55 -4.28 12.47
CA LYS A 152 -5.92 -4.74 12.29
C LYS A 152 -6.62 -3.77 11.36
N CYS A 153 -6.96 -4.25 10.17
CA CYS A 153 -7.63 -3.44 9.15
C CYS A 153 -8.92 -2.76 9.65
N LYS A 154 -9.67 -3.36 10.58
CA LYS A 154 -10.86 -2.75 11.21
C LYS A 154 -10.59 -1.49 12.03
N ASN A 155 -9.33 -1.29 12.44
CA ASN A 155 -8.89 -0.11 13.18
C ASN A 155 -8.36 0.99 12.24
N ASN A 156 -8.29 0.75 10.93
CA ASN A 156 -7.80 1.72 9.97
C ASN A 156 -8.98 2.58 9.46
N PRO A 157 -9.08 3.86 9.86
CA PRO A 157 -10.18 4.71 9.45
C PRO A 157 -10.19 4.98 7.94
N LEU A 158 -9.04 4.87 7.25
CA LEU A 158 -8.97 5.08 5.81
C LEU A 158 -9.53 3.92 5.00
N MET A 159 -9.53 2.69 5.54
CA MET A 159 -9.90 1.50 4.75
C MET A 159 -11.31 1.58 4.21
N PHE A 160 -12.27 2.04 5.03
CA PHE A 160 -13.64 2.20 4.61
C PHE A 160 -13.80 3.32 3.59
N ALA A 161 -13.08 4.42 3.76
CA ALA A 161 -13.13 5.55 2.84
C ALA A 161 -12.52 5.22 1.46
N PHE A 162 -11.55 4.30 1.41
CA PHE A 162 -10.95 3.78 0.19
C PHE A 162 -11.76 2.69 -0.52
N ALA A 163 -12.74 2.08 0.14
CA ALA A 163 -13.65 1.10 -0.45
C ALA A 163 -14.71 1.80 -1.33
N ASN A 164 -14.26 2.55 -2.34
CA ASN A 164 -15.09 3.27 -3.29
C ASN A 164 -14.88 2.83 -4.75
N ASP A 165 -15.77 3.35 -5.58
CA ASP A 165 -15.93 3.05 -7.01
C ASP A 165 -14.68 3.36 -7.83
N ASP A 166 -13.99 4.45 -7.54
CA ASP A 166 -12.81 4.87 -8.29
C ASP A 166 -11.63 3.91 -8.08
N ILE A 167 -11.44 3.42 -6.85
CA ILE A 167 -10.46 2.37 -6.57
C ILE A 167 -10.86 1.07 -7.26
N PHE A 168 -12.13 0.68 -7.20
CA PHE A 168 -12.61 -0.55 -7.82
C PHE A 168 -12.34 -0.54 -9.33
N ASP A 169 -12.72 0.53 -10.03
CA ASP A 169 -12.55 0.67 -11.47
C ASP A 169 -11.07 0.62 -11.87
N ALA A 170 -10.21 1.29 -11.10
CA ALA A 170 -8.76 1.26 -11.30
C ALA A 170 -8.20 -0.16 -11.20
N LEU A 171 -8.61 -0.94 -10.19
CA LEU A 171 -8.10 -2.30 -10.01
C LEU A 171 -8.60 -3.26 -11.08
N VAL A 172 -9.90 -3.21 -11.39
CA VAL A 172 -10.48 -4.01 -12.49
C VAL A 172 -9.78 -3.70 -13.82
N THR A 173 -9.41 -2.44 -14.06
CA THR A 173 -8.60 -2.04 -15.23
C THR A 173 -7.25 -2.77 -15.24
N VAL A 174 -6.52 -2.79 -14.12
CA VAL A 174 -5.23 -3.52 -14.03
C VAL A 174 -5.39 -4.98 -14.44
N PHE A 175 -6.45 -5.64 -13.98
CA PHE A 175 -6.70 -7.06 -14.28
C PHE A 175 -7.21 -7.29 -15.71
N SER A 176 -7.74 -6.27 -16.36
CA SER A 176 -8.32 -6.39 -17.70
C SER A 176 -7.28 -6.24 -18.82
N PHE A 177 -6.15 -5.57 -18.55
CA PHE A 177 -5.17 -5.22 -19.59
C PHE A 177 -3.81 -5.92 -19.36
N PRO A 178 -3.34 -6.74 -20.33
CA PRO A 178 -2.07 -7.46 -20.23
C PRO A 178 -0.85 -6.55 -19.99
N ASP A 179 -0.86 -5.33 -20.54
CA ASP A 179 0.25 -4.37 -20.40
C ASP A 179 0.43 -3.89 -18.94
N LEU A 180 -0.59 -4.06 -18.10
CA LEU A 180 -0.56 -3.73 -16.68
C LEU A 180 -0.17 -4.92 -15.80
N LYS A 181 0.14 -6.08 -16.39
CA LYS A 181 0.60 -7.28 -15.65
C LYS A 181 1.75 -7.00 -14.66
N PRO A 182 2.76 -6.15 -14.94
CA PRO A 182 3.85 -5.90 -13.99
C PRO A 182 3.44 -5.18 -12.71
N ILE A 183 2.22 -4.61 -12.65
CA ILE A 183 1.66 -3.96 -11.45
C ILE A 183 0.47 -4.72 -10.86
N GLU A 184 0.22 -5.94 -11.34
CA GLU A 184 -0.92 -6.76 -10.95
C GLU A 184 -0.81 -7.25 -9.50
N GLU A 185 0.40 -7.55 -9.02
CA GLU A 185 0.64 -8.03 -7.65
C GLU A 185 0.18 -7.05 -6.55
N PRO A 186 0.61 -5.78 -6.54
CA PRO A 186 0.09 -4.82 -5.57
C PRO A 186 -1.42 -4.59 -5.76
N ALA A 187 -1.93 -4.59 -6.99
CA ALA A 187 -3.35 -4.41 -7.28
C ALA A 187 -4.22 -5.55 -6.71
N VAL A 188 -3.83 -6.81 -6.88
CA VAL A 188 -4.57 -7.95 -6.31
C VAL A 188 -4.50 -7.94 -4.80
N THR A 189 -3.34 -7.64 -4.21
CA THR A 189 -3.21 -7.54 -2.75
C THR A 189 -4.20 -6.53 -2.18
N ILE A 190 -4.24 -5.34 -2.78
CA ILE A 190 -5.20 -4.28 -2.49
C ILE A 190 -6.64 -4.81 -2.63
N PHE A 191 -6.97 -5.44 -3.76
CA PHE A 191 -8.31 -5.94 -4.04
C PHE A 191 -8.79 -6.98 -3.02
N VAL A 192 -7.94 -7.95 -2.67
CA VAL A 192 -8.23 -9.00 -1.68
C VAL A 192 -8.44 -8.41 -0.30
N VAL A 193 -7.60 -7.45 0.12
CA VAL A 193 -7.78 -6.77 1.41
C VAL A 193 -9.13 -6.06 1.47
N LEU A 194 -9.54 -5.34 0.41
CA LEU A 194 -10.85 -4.68 0.38
C LEU A 194 -12.01 -5.67 0.38
N LEU A 195 -11.92 -6.78 -0.36
CA LEU A 195 -12.96 -7.81 -0.36
C LEU A 195 -13.16 -8.43 1.02
N ARG A 196 -12.05 -8.77 1.71
CA ARG A 196 -12.08 -9.42 3.02
C ARG A 196 -12.59 -8.49 4.12
N MET A 197 -12.20 -7.23 4.09
CA MET A 197 -12.43 -6.33 5.21
C MET A 197 -13.84 -5.76 5.26
N VAL A 198 -14.46 -5.61 4.11
CA VAL A 198 -15.79 -5.04 4.05
C VAL A 198 -16.85 -6.11 4.40
N GLU A 199 -16.48 -7.39 4.57
CA GLU A 199 -17.32 -8.44 5.18
C GLU A 199 -17.78 -8.13 6.61
N GLU A 200 -17.01 -7.36 7.37
CA GLU A 200 -17.38 -6.96 8.74
C GLU A 200 -18.42 -5.83 8.77
N SER A 201 -18.63 -5.14 7.65
CA SER A 201 -19.63 -4.09 7.48
C SER A 201 -20.82 -4.60 6.66
N LYS A 202 -22.06 -4.37 7.09
CA LYS A 202 -23.27 -4.97 6.51
C LYS A 202 -23.56 -4.62 5.03
N GLN A 203 -22.74 -3.80 4.35
CA GLN A 203 -22.91 -3.46 2.94
C GLN A 203 -21.55 -3.34 2.24
N ASN A 204 -21.04 -4.46 1.72
CA ASN A 204 -19.81 -4.48 0.97
C ASN A 204 -19.99 -4.05 -0.48
N ARG A 205 -19.69 -2.78 -0.78
CA ARG A 205 -19.81 -2.21 -2.12
C ARG A 205 -18.92 -2.92 -3.15
N PHE A 206 -17.71 -3.35 -2.75
CA PHE A 206 -16.79 -4.10 -3.63
C PHE A 206 -17.36 -5.47 -3.99
N LYS A 207 -17.90 -6.21 -3.01
CA LYS A 207 -18.58 -7.48 -3.27
C LYS A 207 -19.81 -7.33 -4.14
N LYS A 208 -20.63 -6.30 -3.86
CA LYS A 208 -21.81 -5.99 -4.67
C LYS A 208 -21.42 -5.71 -6.12
N ARG A 209 -20.46 -4.80 -6.34
CA ARG A 209 -19.96 -4.52 -7.70
C ARG A 209 -19.34 -5.75 -8.34
N LEU A 210 -18.57 -6.55 -7.61
CA LEU A 210 -17.98 -7.77 -8.14
C LEU A 210 -19.06 -8.76 -8.61
N SER A 211 -20.17 -8.88 -7.88
CA SER A 211 -21.31 -9.70 -8.31
C SER A 211 -22.05 -9.16 -9.53
N GLU A 212 -21.93 -7.86 -9.82
CA GLU A 212 -22.53 -7.22 -11.00
C GLU A 212 -21.67 -7.36 -12.27
N LEU A 213 -20.40 -7.77 -12.13
CA LEU A 213 -19.42 -7.87 -13.22
C LEU A 213 -19.52 -9.18 -14.05
N GLU A 214 -20.71 -9.77 -14.21
CA GLU A 214 -20.90 -11.02 -14.98
C GLU A 214 -20.16 -10.97 -16.34
N ASP A 215 -19.37 -12.01 -16.64
CA ASP A 215 -18.56 -12.15 -17.86
C ASP A 215 -17.58 -11.00 -18.16
N ASN A 216 -17.09 -10.29 -17.14
CA ASN A 216 -16.10 -9.23 -17.31
C ASN A 216 -14.65 -9.77 -17.43
N ILE A 217 -13.87 -9.21 -18.37
CA ILE A 217 -12.45 -9.53 -18.59
C ILE A 217 -11.62 -9.38 -17.31
N GLY A 218 -11.93 -8.41 -16.45
CA GLY A 218 -11.28 -8.22 -15.16
C GLY A 218 -11.51 -9.38 -14.20
N ILE A 219 -12.68 -10.03 -14.18
CA ILE A 219 -12.91 -11.25 -13.38
C ILE A 219 -12.03 -12.39 -13.90
N ILE A 220 -11.93 -12.53 -15.22
CA ILE A 220 -11.07 -13.53 -15.85
C ILE A 220 -9.60 -13.26 -15.48
N GLY A 221 -9.17 -11.99 -15.52
CA GLY A 221 -7.85 -11.54 -15.10
C GLY A 221 -7.54 -11.89 -13.65
N ILE A 222 -8.43 -11.51 -12.72
CA ILE A 222 -8.31 -11.85 -11.29
C ILE A 222 -8.18 -13.37 -11.10
N ARG A 223 -9.05 -14.16 -11.75
CA ARG A 223 -9.02 -15.62 -11.67
C ARG A 223 -7.69 -16.18 -12.17
N ASN A 224 -7.20 -15.69 -13.31
CA ASN A 224 -5.94 -16.13 -13.90
C ASN A 224 -4.76 -15.82 -12.98
N PHE A 225 -4.71 -14.62 -12.40
CA PHE A 225 -3.67 -14.26 -11.44
C PHE A 225 -3.71 -15.17 -10.21
N LEU A 226 -4.88 -15.36 -9.59
CA LEU A 226 -5.01 -16.22 -8.41
C LEU A 226 -4.57 -17.66 -8.70
N ASN A 227 -4.94 -18.19 -9.87
CA ASN A 227 -4.47 -19.49 -10.33
C ASN A 227 -2.94 -19.52 -10.49
N GLU A 228 -2.34 -18.51 -11.12
CA GLU A 228 -0.88 -18.41 -11.30
C GLU A 228 -0.15 -18.41 -9.94
N GLN A 229 -0.63 -17.63 -8.97
CA GLN A 229 -0.05 -17.59 -7.63
C GLN A 229 -0.24 -18.90 -6.87
N PHE A 230 -1.41 -19.53 -6.98
CA PHE A 230 -1.66 -20.82 -6.37
C PHE A 230 -0.75 -21.92 -6.93
N THR A 231 -0.59 -21.96 -8.26
CA THR A 231 0.35 -22.88 -8.92
C THR A 231 1.79 -22.63 -8.46
N LYS A 232 2.26 -21.38 -8.43
CA LYS A 232 3.59 -21.04 -7.90
C LYS A 232 3.76 -21.46 -6.44
N GLY A 233 2.72 -21.27 -5.62
CA GLY A 233 2.69 -21.71 -4.23
C GLY A 233 2.83 -23.22 -4.09
N ILE A 234 2.06 -23.99 -4.87
CA ILE A 234 2.18 -25.46 -4.94
C ILE A 234 3.56 -25.88 -5.39
N GLU A 235 4.11 -25.26 -6.44
CA GLU A 235 5.44 -25.59 -6.95
C GLU A 235 6.53 -25.29 -5.91
N SER A 236 6.46 -24.14 -5.26
CA SER A 236 7.40 -23.75 -4.21
C SER A 236 7.31 -24.70 -3.01
N PHE A 237 6.10 -25.01 -2.55
CA PHE A 237 5.85 -25.98 -1.50
C PHE A 237 6.38 -27.36 -1.88
N SER A 238 6.06 -27.84 -3.09
CA SER A 238 6.51 -29.15 -3.58
C SER A 238 8.04 -29.21 -3.65
N LYS A 239 8.69 -28.16 -4.16
CA LYS A 239 10.16 -28.07 -4.21
C LYS A 239 10.77 -28.13 -2.82
N HIS A 240 10.28 -27.34 -1.86
CA HIS A 240 10.79 -27.37 -0.48
C HIS A 240 10.50 -28.72 0.18
N TYR A 241 9.26 -29.20 0.07
CA TYR A 241 8.81 -30.44 0.69
C TYR A 241 9.56 -31.67 0.17
N PHE A 242 9.68 -31.84 -1.15
CA PHE A 242 10.37 -32.98 -1.75
C PHE A 242 11.90 -32.86 -1.72
N ALA A 243 12.47 -31.64 -1.59
CA ALA A 243 13.90 -31.47 -1.36
C ALA A 243 14.31 -31.78 0.09
N GLU A 244 13.46 -31.48 1.07
CA GLU A 244 13.73 -31.73 2.49
C GLU A 244 13.36 -33.16 2.94
N ASN A 245 12.38 -33.80 2.31
CA ASN A 245 11.85 -35.11 2.72
C ASN A 245 12.21 -36.25 1.73
N ASN A 246 13.48 -36.67 1.73
CA ASN A 246 13.98 -37.80 0.92
C ASN A 246 13.63 -39.20 1.48
N SER A 247 12.82 -39.33 2.54
CA SER A 247 12.48 -40.63 3.12
C SER A 247 11.03 -41.05 2.83
N MET A 248 10.83 -42.30 2.39
CA MET A 248 9.49 -42.83 2.06
C MET A 248 8.48 -42.76 3.23
N LEU A 249 8.95 -42.78 4.48
CA LEU A 249 8.12 -42.67 5.69
C LEU A 249 7.52 -41.27 5.89
N SER A 250 8.25 -40.21 5.53
CA SER A 250 7.74 -38.82 5.56
C SER A 250 6.63 -38.57 4.53
N LEU A 251 6.59 -39.36 3.46
CA LEU A 251 5.59 -39.30 2.39
C LEU A 251 4.24 -39.94 2.81
N VAL A 252 4.27 -40.88 3.76
CA VAL A 252 3.07 -41.55 4.29
C VAL A 252 2.45 -40.75 5.44
N THR A 253 3.27 -40.17 6.33
CA THR A 253 2.77 -39.30 7.41
C THR A 253 2.21 -37.97 6.88
N SER A 254 2.68 -37.49 5.74
CA SER A 254 2.18 -36.25 5.14
C SER A 254 0.89 -36.39 4.36
N LYS A 255 0.54 -37.55 3.78
CA LYS A 255 -0.81 -37.77 3.25
C LYS A 255 -1.89 -37.63 4.32
N VAL A 256 -1.57 -37.98 5.56
CA VAL A 256 -2.44 -37.79 6.74
C VAL A 256 -2.50 -36.31 7.15
N ALA A 257 -1.40 -35.56 7.02
CA ALA A 257 -1.37 -34.11 7.27
C ALA A 257 -2.06 -33.29 6.15
N TYR A 258 -2.00 -33.76 4.90
CA TYR A 258 -2.66 -33.15 3.76
C TYR A 258 -4.17 -33.39 3.81
N SER A 259 -4.60 -34.60 4.22
CA SER A 259 -6.03 -34.87 4.44
C SER A 259 -6.59 -34.08 5.62
N SER A 260 -5.81 -33.80 6.67
CA SER A 260 -6.24 -32.97 7.81
C SER A 260 -6.28 -31.46 7.50
N LEU A 261 -5.43 -30.97 6.60
CA LEU A 261 -5.48 -29.60 6.08
C LEU A 261 -6.68 -29.37 5.14
N ILE A 262 -6.97 -30.34 4.26
CA ILE A 262 -8.12 -30.28 3.34
C ILE A 262 -9.45 -30.50 4.07
N SER A 263 -9.46 -31.28 5.16
CA SER A 263 -10.65 -31.50 5.99
C SER A 263 -10.86 -30.43 7.06
N HIS A 264 -9.97 -29.44 7.16
CA HIS A 264 -10.19 -28.31 8.06
C HIS A 264 -11.26 -27.38 7.44
N PRO A 265 -12.42 -27.17 8.08
CA PRO A 265 -13.55 -26.42 7.51
C PRO A 265 -13.26 -24.92 7.28
N HIS A 266 -12.03 -24.45 7.48
CA HIS A 266 -11.62 -23.07 7.28
C HIS A 266 -10.83 -22.81 5.99
N PHE A 267 -10.27 -23.84 5.33
CA PHE A 267 -9.48 -23.63 4.12
C PHE A 267 -10.35 -23.25 2.91
N PHE A 268 -11.53 -23.84 2.77
CA PHE A 268 -12.50 -23.47 1.73
C PHE A 268 -13.29 -22.19 2.07
N ASN A 269 -13.42 -21.83 3.34
CA ASN A 269 -14.05 -20.57 3.76
C ASN A 269 -13.18 -19.33 3.46
N LEU A 270 -11.90 -19.51 3.09
CA LEU A 270 -11.01 -18.44 2.66
C LEU A 270 -11.17 -18.05 1.18
N LEU A 271 -11.83 -18.89 0.38
CA LEU A 271 -12.07 -18.62 -1.06
C LEU A 271 -13.53 -18.30 -1.39
N GLY A 272 -14.42 -18.26 -0.40
CA GLY A 272 -15.75 -17.64 -0.46
C GLY A 272 -16.43 -17.67 -1.83
N PHE A 273 -16.72 -18.88 -2.33
CA PHE A 273 -17.95 -19.07 -3.12
C PHE A 273 -19.11 -19.24 -2.14
#